data_AF-A0A3B8J7J7-F1
#
_entry.id   AF-A0A3B8J7J7-F1
#
_cell.length_a   1.000
_cell.length_b   1.000
_cell.length_c   1.000
_cell.angle_alpha   90.00
_cell.angle_beta   90.00
_cell.angle_gamma   90.00
#
_symmetry.space_group_name_H-M   'P 1'
#
loop_
_entity.id
_entity.type
_entity.pdbx_description
1 polymer ?
#
loop_
_entity_poly.entity_id
_entity_poly.type
_entity_poly.pdbx_seq_one_letter_code
_entity_poly.pdbx_strand_id
1 'polypeptide(L)'
;MSKHHSPTPPKLAQAFLTWFCKDGLLEEIEGDLYEEYLDRWERHPALARGMYVLQVLSFFRPFALKRFADLIPDNNMMILHYTKMGLRALARQRLTSLINVLSLSLGIAVAVLIYLFIQNEDSFDRFHTQHERIYRINRMDLDPNGGMVWGIEGHPMPFVPAAAEAVPEFEAIAEVYAFDEYLRTDLWEGQQEVYAVGADFFSMFDFAFLAGPQAFTGKDQIVITDKMALQYFGRADVVGEELDLFFDDAYYPMEVRAVVEAPPA
;
A
#
# COMPACT_ATOMS: atom_id res chain seq x y z
N MET A 1 -18.93 -64.85 -45.88
CA MET A 1 -19.13 -63.39 -45.97
C MET A 1 -18.01 -62.70 -45.21
N SER A 2 -16.96 -62.29 -45.92
CA SER A 2 -15.81 -61.59 -45.32
C SER A 2 -16.19 -60.15 -45.01
N LYS A 3 -16.08 -59.73 -43.75
CA LYS A 3 -16.24 -58.32 -43.36
C LYS A 3 -15.02 -57.56 -43.86
N HIS A 4 -15.16 -56.79 -44.95
CA HIS A 4 -14.18 -55.76 -45.29
C HIS A 4 -14.20 -54.71 -44.17
N HIS A 5 -13.21 -54.76 -43.27
CA HIS A 5 -12.95 -53.69 -42.32
C HIS A 5 -12.07 -52.67 -43.07
N SER A 6 -12.62 -51.49 -43.38
CA SER A 6 -11.85 -50.41 -43.99
C SER A 6 -10.66 -50.07 -43.07
N PRO A 7 -9.44 -49.97 -43.60
CA PRO A 7 -8.26 -49.72 -42.79
C PRO A 7 -8.33 -48.31 -42.20
N THR A 8 -8.20 -48.20 -40.88
CA THR A 8 -8.21 -46.91 -40.19
C THR A 8 -6.79 -46.34 -40.11
N PRO A 9 -6.59 -45.03 -40.32
CA PRO A 9 -5.28 -44.39 -40.20
C PRO A 9 -4.81 -44.34 -38.74
N PRO A 10 -3.51 -44.13 -38.51
CA PRO A 10 -2.98 -43.87 -37.17
C PRO A 10 -3.63 -42.62 -36.52
N LYS A 11 -4.43 -42.83 -35.48
CA LYS A 11 -5.15 -41.76 -34.75
C LYS A 11 -4.23 -40.65 -34.19
N LEU A 12 -3.01 -41.00 -33.79
CA LEU A 12 -2.04 -40.03 -33.26
C LEU A 12 -1.57 -39.04 -34.35
N ALA A 13 -1.39 -39.52 -35.58
CA ALA A 13 -1.00 -38.66 -36.69
C ALA A 13 -2.15 -37.74 -37.11
N GLN A 14 -3.39 -38.23 -37.09
CA GLN A 14 -4.58 -37.39 -37.28
C GLN A 14 -4.71 -36.31 -36.21
N ALA A 15 -4.54 -36.67 -34.93
CA ALA A 15 -4.57 -35.72 -33.83
C ALA A 15 -3.45 -34.67 -33.92
N PHE A 16 -2.28 -35.05 -34.42
CA PHE A 16 -1.19 -34.12 -34.66
C PHE A 16 -1.50 -33.15 -35.81
N LEU A 17 -2.03 -33.66 -36.93
CA LEU A 17 -2.45 -32.85 -38.08
C LEU A 17 -3.51 -31.80 -37.71
N THR A 18 -4.57 -32.21 -36.99
CA THR A 18 -5.64 -31.30 -36.56
C THR A 18 -5.16 -30.24 -35.56
N TRP A 19 -4.14 -30.56 -34.77
CA TRP A 19 -3.55 -29.62 -33.82
C TRP A 19 -2.78 -28.48 -34.49
N PHE A 20 -1.94 -28.78 -35.49
CA PHE A 20 -1.10 -27.75 -36.12
C PHE A 20 -1.73 -27.09 -37.35
N CYS A 21 -2.56 -27.80 -38.10
CA CYS A 21 -3.03 -27.37 -39.42
C CYS A 21 -4.17 -26.34 -39.31
N LYS A 22 -4.10 -25.27 -40.10
CA LYS A 22 -5.20 -24.30 -40.27
C LYS A 22 -6.49 -25.00 -40.75
N ASP A 23 -7.63 -24.60 -40.18
CA ASP A 23 -8.94 -25.24 -40.44
C ASP A 23 -9.34 -25.21 -41.94
N GLY A 24 -8.93 -24.18 -42.70
CA GLY A 24 -9.20 -24.08 -44.13
C GLY A 24 -8.33 -24.95 -45.06
N LEU A 25 -7.25 -25.56 -44.54
CA LEU A 25 -6.43 -26.54 -45.28
C LEU A 25 -6.55 -27.96 -44.71
N LEU A 26 -7.11 -28.08 -43.50
CA LEU A 26 -7.20 -29.34 -42.77
C LEU A 26 -8.04 -30.37 -43.54
N GLU A 27 -9.20 -29.97 -44.05
CA GLU A 27 -10.11 -30.87 -44.76
C GLU A 27 -9.49 -31.42 -46.07
N GLU A 28 -8.81 -30.56 -46.83
CA GLU A 28 -8.13 -30.93 -48.07
C GLU A 28 -6.94 -31.87 -47.81
N ILE A 29 -6.05 -31.50 -46.88
CA ILE A 29 -4.86 -32.30 -46.55
C ILE A 29 -5.25 -33.64 -45.89
N GLU A 30 -6.28 -33.66 -45.03
CA GLU A 30 -6.77 -34.89 -44.41
C GLU A 30 -7.39 -35.84 -45.44
N GLY A 31 -8.15 -35.32 -46.40
CA GLY A 31 -8.71 -36.07 -47.52
C GLY A 31 -7.63 -36.73 -48.39
N ASP A 32 -6.68 -35.93 -48.87
CA ASP A 32 -5.57 -36.41 -49.71
C ASP A 32 -4.74 -37.50 -49.02
N LEU A 33 -4.39 -37.28 -47.74
CA LEU A 33 -3.62 -38.25 -46.95
C LEU A 33 -4.40 -39.54 -46.68
N TYR A 34 -5.72 -39.45 -46.55
CA TYR A 34 -6.58 -40.61 -46.34
C TYR A 34 -6.70 -41.45 -47.62
N GLU A 35 -6.91 -40.82 -48.77
CA GLU A 35 -6.96 -41.51 -50.06
C GLU A 35 -5.64 -42.24 -50.36
N GLU A 36 -4.50 -41.57 -50.17
CA GLU A 36 -3.18 -42.17 -50.41
C GLU A 36 -2.86 -43.32 -49.42
N TYR A 37 -3.38 -43.22 -48.19
CA TYR A 37 -3.28 -44.31 -47.21
C TYR A 37 -4.06 -45.55 -47.64
N LEU A 38 -5.28 -45.39 -48.17
CA LEU A 38 -6.11 -46.50 -48.66
C LEU A 38 -5.44 -47.20 -49.85
N ASP A 39 -4.96 -46.47 -50.86
CA ASP A 39 -4.29 -47.05 -52.04
C ASP A 39 -3.02 -47.82 -51.64
N ARG A 40 -2.24 -47.29 -50.69
CA ARG A 40 -1.03 -47.98 -50.18
C ARG A 40 -1.35 -49.18 -49.29
N TRP A 41 -2.46 -49.15 -48.56
CA TRP A 41 -2.89 -50.27 -47.74
C TRP A 41 -3.19 -51.51 -48.59
N GLU A 42 -3.75 -51.33 -49.79
CA GLU A 42 -4.04 -52.43 -50.72
C GLU A 42 -2.77 -53.07 -51.30
N ARG A 43 -1.71 -52.28 -51.52
CA ARG A 43 -0.43 -52.78 -52.10
C ARG A 43 0.52 -53.32 -51.04
N HIS A 44 0.73 -52.58 -49.94
CA HIS A 44 1.71 -52.89 -48.90
C HIS A 44 1.22 -52.49 -47.49
N PRO A 45 0.38 -53.31 -46.83
CA PRO A 45 -0.24 -52.99 -45.53
C PRO A 45 0.76 -52.66 -44.41
N ALA A 46 1.92 -53.34 -44.41
CA ALA A 46 2.93 -53.18 -43.37
C ALA A 46 3.61 -51.79 -43.40
N LEU A 47 3.65 -51.13 -44.57
CA LEU A 47 4.33 -49.84 -44.76
C LEU A 47 3.38 -48.64 -44.71
N ALA A 48 2.09 -48.85 -45.00
CA ALA A 48 1.09 -47.80 -45.11
C ALA A 48 0.99 -46.93 -43.84
N ARG A 49 1.06 -47.53 -42.64
CA ARG A 49 0.98 -46.80 -41.36
C ARG A 49 2.17 -45.89 -41.10
N GLY A 50 3.39 -46.36 -41.38
CA GLY A 50 4.61 -45.56 -41.18
C GLY A 50 4.70 -44.40 -42.17
N MET A 51 4.32 -44.65 -43.43
CA MET A 51 4.32 -43.63 -44.47
C MET A 51 3.29 -42.53 -44.22
N TYR A 52 2.10 -42.86 -43.72
CA TYR A 52 1.09 -41.85 -43.34
C TYR A 52 1.63 -40.89 -42.27
N VAL A 53 2.32 -41.43 -41.24
CA VAL A 53 2.95 -40.60 -40.20
C VAL A 53 4.03 -39.69 -40.80
N LEU A 54 4.88 -40.21 -41.69
CA LEU A 54 5.92 -39.41 -42.35
C LEU A 54 5.34 -38.30 -43.22
N GLN A 55 4.23 -38.56 -43.91
CA GLN A 55 3.56 -37.56 -44.73
C GLN A 55 2.93 -36.45 -43.88
N VAL A 56 2.21 -36.81 -42.81
CA VAL A 56 1.70 -35.84 -41.83
C VAL A 56 2.84 -34.95 -41.29
N LEU A 57 3.99 -35.54 -40.95
CA LEU A 57 5.15 -34.78 -40.49
C LEU A 57 5.74 -33.88 -41.59
N SER A 58 5.70 -34.30 -42.86
CA SER A 58 6.20 -33.50 -43.98
C SER A 58 5.37 -32.24 -44.26
N PHE A 59 4.09 -32.25 -43.87
CA PHE A 59 3.17 -31.11 -43.96
C PHE A 59 3.32 -30.12 -42.79
N PHE A 60 4.16 -30.42 -41.79
CA PHE A 60 4.49 -29.49 -40.69
C PHE A 60 5.43 -28.37 -41.18
N ARG A 61 4.90 -27.48 -42.02
CA ARG A 61 5.60 -26.32 -42.60
C ARG A 61 4.99 -25.02 -42.09
N PRO A 62 5.76 -23.90 -42.02
CA PRO A 62 5.27 -22.61 -41.52
C PRO A 62 3.96 -22.11 -42.16
N PHE A 63 3.71 -22.45 -43.42
CA PHE A 63 2.49 -22.10 -44.15
C PHE A 63 1.23 -22.82 -43.65
N ALA A 64 1.36 -24.04 -43.12
CA ALA A 64 0.23 -24.84 -42.63
C ALA A 64 -0.12 -24.56 -41.16
N LEU A 65 0.76 -23.87 -40.42
CA LEU A 65 0.61 -23.62 -38.99
C LEU A 65 -0.50 -22.59 -38.69
N LYS A 66 -1.32 -22.85 -37.66
CA LYS A 66 -2.23 -21.85 -37.07
C LYS A 66 -1.42 -20.64 -36.60
N ARG A 67 -1.80 -19.43 -37.02
CA ARG A 67 -1.15 -18.20 -36.58
C ARG A 67 -1.65 -17.85 -35.17
N PHE A 68 -0.76 -17.42 -34.27
CA PHE A 68 -1.11 -17.11 -32.87
C PHE A 68 -2.25 -16.08 -32.75
N ALA A 69 -2.33 -15.13 -33.69
CA ALA A 69 -3.40 -14.13 -33.74
C ALA A 69 -4.80 -14.72 -34.04
N ASP A 70 -4.87 -15.88 -34.71
CA ASP A 70 -6.14 -16.53 -35.07
C ASP A 70 -6.71 -17.36 -33.91
N LEU A 71 -5.94 -17.52 -32.81
CA LEU A 71 -6.33 -18.21 -31.59
C LEU A 71 -6.94 -17.27 -30.52
N ILE A 72 -6.88 -15.95 -30.72
CA ILE A 72 -7.43 -14.94 -29.79
C ILE A 72 -8.75 -14.44 -30.38
N PRO A 73 -9.92 -14.77 -29.79
CA PRO A 73 -11.21 -14.28 -30.28
C PRO A 73 -11.31 -12.75 -30.15
N ASP A 74 -11.77 -12.07 -31.21
CA ASP A 74 -12.05 -10.63 -31.18
C ASP A 74 -13.35 -10.34 -30.39
N ASN A 75 -13.24 -10.40 -29.07
CA ASN A 75 -14.36 -10.21 -28.14
C ASN A 75 -14.71 -8.73 -27.89
N ASN A 76 -13.99 -7.78 -28.51
CA ASN A 76 -14.23 -6.35 -28.31
C ASN A 76 -15.66 -5.95 -28.71
N MET A 77 -16.18 -6.53 -29.79
CA MET A 77 -17.55 -6.30 -30.24
C MET A 77 -18.58 -6.79 -29.22
N MET A 78 -18.32 -7.91 -28.54
CA MET A 78 -19.21 -8.44 -27.51
C MET A 78 -19.17 -7.59 -26.23
N ILE A 79 -17.97 -7.20 -25.77
CA ILE A 79 -17.81 -6.32 -24.58
C ILE A 79 -18.50 -4.97 -24.81
N LEU A 80 -18.33 -4.39 -26.00
CA LEU A 80 -18.99 -3.13 -26.37
C LEU A 80 -20.52 -3.31 -26.41
N HIS A 81 -20.99 -4.43 -26.96
CA HIS A 81 -22.42 -4.74 -27.03
C HIS A 81 -23.04 -4.92 -25.62
N TYR A 82 -22.43 -5.71 -24.75
CA TYR A 82 -22.91 -5.92 -23.38
C TYR A 82 -22.87 -4.62 -22.56
N THR A 83 -21.79 -3.84 -22.65
CA THR A 83 -21.68 -2.53 -22.00
C THR A 83 -22.77 -1.58 -22.48
N LYS A 84 -23.00 -1.50 -23.80
CA LYS A 84 -24.05 -0.66 -24.41
C LYS A 84 -25.46 -1.06 -23.97
N MET A 85 -25.74 -2.37 -23.90
CA MET A 85 -27.02 -2.87 -23.40
C MET A 85 -27.21 -2.57 -21.92
N GLY A 86 -26.16 -2.75 -21.10
CA GLY A 86 -26.17 -2.44 -19.67
C GLY A 86 -26.46 -0.96 -19.40
N LEU A 87 -25.75 -0.05 -20.08
CA LEU A 87 -25.98 1.40 -19.96
C LEU A 87 -27.41 1.80 -20.37
N ARG A 88 -27.96 1.18 -21.43
CA ARG A 88 -29.35 1.43 -21.84
C ARG A 88 -30.37 0.92 -20.83
N ALA A 89 -30.09 -0.20 -20.16
CA ALA A 89 -30.93 -0.72 -19.09
C ALA A 89 -30.95 0.21 -17.87
N LEU A 90 -29.77 0.69 -17.44
CA LEU A 90 -29.63 1.67 -16.36
C LEU A 90 -30.37 2.99 -16.69
N ALA A 91 -30.24 3.48 -17.92
CA ALA A 91 -30.93 4.70 -18.36
C ALA A 91 -32.47 4.56 -18.47
N ARG A 92 -33.00 3.33 -18.54
CA ARG A 92 -34.44 3.04 -18.54
C ARG A 92 -35.01 3.03 -17.13
N GLN A 93 -34.26 2.50 -16.16
CA GLN A 93 -34.65 2.43 -14.74
C GLN A 93 -33.94 3.51 -13.93
N ARG A 94 -34.19 4.79 -14.25
CA ARG A 94 -33.39 5.92 -13.74
C ARG A 94 -33.43 6.09 -12.22
N LEU A 95 -34.60 5.99 -11.61
CA LEU A 95 -34.75 6.22 -10.17
C LEU A 95 -34.05 5.13 -9.34
N THR A 96 -34.28 3.86 -9.65
CA THR A 96 -33.64 2.75 -8.93
C THR A 96 -32.15 2.69 -9.19
N SER A 97 -31.71 2.92 -10.43
CA SER A 97 -30.28 2.99 -10.76
C SER A 97 -29.60 4.14 -10.02
N LEU A 98 -30.24 5.30 -9.91
CA LEU A 98 -29.71 6.44 -9.16
C LEU A 98 -29.56 6.10 -7.67
N ILE A 99 -30.60 5.55 -7.04
CA ILE A 99 -30.55 5.17 -5.62
C ILE A 99 -29.44 4.14 -5.37
N ASN A 100 -29.33 3.12 -6.21
CA ASN A 100 -28.31 2.08 -6.08
C ASN A 100 -26.89 2.61 -6.29
N VAL A 101 -26.69 3.47 -7.27
CA VAL A 101 -25.38 4.10 -7.52
C VAL A 101 -25.02 5.02 -6.35
N LEU A 102 -25.96 5.80 -5.83
CA LEU A 102 -25.71 6.69 -4.69
C LEU A 102 -25.38 5.91 -3.41
N SER A 103 -26.14 4.86 -3.08
CA SER A 103 -25.86 4.07 -1.87
C SER A 103 -24.53 3.33 -1.95
N LEU A 104 -24.21 2.77 -3.12
CA LEU A 104 -22.93 2.11 -3.35
C LEU A 104 -21.77 3.12 -3.29
N SER A 105 -21.93 4.28 -3.93
CA SER A 105 -20.92 5.34 -3.93
C SER A 105 -20.67 5.87 -2.52
N LEU A 106 -21.74 6.08 -1.74
CA LEU A 106 -21.64 6.52 -0.36
C LEU A 106 -20.96 5.46 0.53
N GLY A 107 -21.32 4.19 0.38
CA GLY A 107 -20.68 3.09 1.12
C GLY A 107 -19.19 2.98 0.81
N ILE A 108 -18.81 3.09 -0.46
CA ILE A 108 -17.40 3.09 -0.87
C ILE A 108 -16.68 4.34 -0.32
N ALA A 109 -17.29 5.53 -0.41
CA ALA A 109 -16.70 6.76 0.09
C ALA A 109 -16.43 6.69 1.60
N VAL A 110 -17.39 6.22 2.40
CA VAL A 110 -17.21 6.03 3.85
C VAL A 110 -16.12 5.01 4.15
N ALA A 111 -16.09 3.88 3.44
CA ALA A 111 -15.05 2.86 3.64
C ALA A 111 -13.64 3.40 3.31
N VAL A 112 -13.50 4.18 2.24
CA VAL A 112 -12.23 4.83 1.87
C VAL A 112 -11.82 5.87 2.91
N LEU A 113 -12.75 6.69 3.41
CA LEU A 113 -12.46 7.66 4.46
C LEU A 113 -11.98 6.98 5.74
N ILE A 114 -12.64 5.89 6.16
CA ILE A 114 -12.21 5.12 7.34
C ILE A 114 -10.83 4.50 7.10
N TYR A 115 -10.58 3.93 5.92
CA TYR A 115 -9.28 3.37 5.57
C TYR A 115 -8.17 4.43 5.62
N LEU A 116 -8.40 5.61 5.03
CA LEU A 116 -7.45 6.72 5.06
C LEU A 116 -7.21 7.22 6.48
N PHE A 117 -8.26 7.28 7.31
CA PHE A 117 -8.14 7.64 8.72
C PHE A 117 -7.25 6.65 9.49
N ILE A 118 -7.51 5.33 9.35
CA ILE A 118 -6.70 4.30 9.99
C ILE A 118 -5.26 4.33 9.48
N GLN A 119 -5.06 4.53 8.18
CA GLN A 119 -3.73 4.63 7.60
C GLN A 119 -2.97 5.84 8.15
N ASN A 120 -3.65 6.98 8.33
CA ASN A 120 -3.06 8.17 8.94
C ASN A 120 -2.64 7.88 10.39
N GLU A 121 -3.55 7.30 11.18
CA GLU A 121 -3.32 6.96 12.59
C GLU A 121 -2.15 5.97 12.75
N ASP A 122 -2.08 4.91 11.94
CA ASP A 122 -0.97 3.95 11.98
C ASP A 122 0.36 4.58 11.56
N SER A 123 0.34 5.56 10.67
CA SER A 123 1.57 6.22 10.20
C SER A 123 2.14 7.23 11.20
N PHE A 124 1.31 7.80 12.06
CA PHE A 124 1.68 8.89 12.96
C PHE A 124 2.77 8.48 13.97
N ASP A 125 2.68 7.28 14.54
CA ASP A 125 3.65 6.82 15.55
C ASP A 125 4.93 6.19 14.94
N ARG A 126 4.93 5.94 13.62
CA ARG A 126 5.95 5.11 12.96
C ARG A 126 7.13 5.87 12.36
N PHE A 127 7.18 7.20 12.48
CA PHE A 127 8.33 7.97 11.99
C PHE A 127 9.58 7.85 12.88
N HIS A 128 9.42 7.41 14.13
CA HIS A 128 10.54 7.11 15.01
C HIS A 128 11.09 5.70 14.77
N THR A 129 12.39 5.61 14.53
CA THR A 129 13.14 4.36 14.28
C THR A 129 12.98 3.35 15.41
N GLN A 130 12.83 3.82 16.65
CA GLN A 130 12.69 3.00 17.84
C GLN A 130 11.25 2.92 18.38
N HIS A 131 10.23 3.23 17.57
CA HIS A 131 8.81 3.25 18.00
C HIS A 131 8.37 1.97 18.74
N GLU A 132 8.87 0.78 18.37
CA GLU A 132 8.55 -0.49 19.08
C GLU A 132 9.12 -0.59 20.50
N ARG A 133 10.10 0.26 20.84
CA ARG A 133 10.83 0.27 22.13
C ARG A 133 10.48 1.47 23.00
N ILE A 134 9.68 2.40 22.49
CA ILE A 134 9.26 3.59 23.21
C ILE A 134 7.89 3.30 23.83
N TYR A 135 7.80 3.48 25.14
CA TYR A 135 6.57 3.24 25.90
C TYR A 135 6.18 4.48 26.68
N ARG A 136 4.89 4.83 26.62
CA ARG A 136 4.30 5.87 27.46
C ARG A 136 3.78 5.26 28.76
N ILE A 137 4.23 5.81 29.88
CA ILE A 137 3.79 5.38 31.21
C ILE A 137 2.61 6.24 31.63
N ASN A 138 1.48 5.60 31.90
CA ASN A 138 0.28 6.24 32.43
C ASN A 138 -0.04 5.63 33.80
N ARG A 139 -0.64 6.43 34.68
CA ARG A 139 -1.13 5.96 35.97
C ARG A 139 -2.55 5.45 35.83
N MET A 140 -2.88 4.41 36.60
CA MET A 140 -4.24 3.91 36.72
C MET A 140 -4.72 4.08 38.15
N ASP A 141 -5.88 4.73 38.30
CA ASP A 141 -6.55 4.81 39.60
C ASP A 141 -7.55 3.66 39.74
N LEU A 142 -7.40 2.92 40.85
CA LEU A 142 -8.22 1.79 41.23
C LEU A 142 -9.23 2.21 42.30
N ASP A 143 -10.44 1.67 42.24
CA ASP A 143 -11.40 1.78 43.32
C ASP A 143 -10.98 0.88 44.50
N PRO A 144 -11.61 1.00 45.68
CA PRO A 144 -11.29 0.16 46.84
C PRO A 144 -11.50 -1.35 46.62
N ASN A 145 -12.22 -1.75 45.57
CA ASN A 145 -12.49 -3.15 45.20
C ASN A 145 -11.56 -3.64 44.07
N GLY A 146 -10.60 -2.81 43.61
CA GLY A 146 -9.68 -3.13 42.52
C GLY A 146 -10.28 -2.95 41.12
N GLY A 147 -11.44 -2.31 41.00
CA GLY A 147 -12.01 -1.91 39.72
C GLY A 147 -11.28 -0.69 39.14
N MET A 148 -11.06 -0.68 37.83
CA MET A 148 -10.48 0.47 37.13
C MET A 148 -11.46 1.65 37.17
N VAL A 149 -11.02 2.80 37.68
CA VAL A 149 -11.85 4.02 37.75
C VAL A 149 -11.52 4.94 36.59
N TRP A 150 -10.24 5.29 36.45
CA TRP A 150 -9.74 6.18 35.40
C TRP A 150 -8.27 5.85 35.07
N GLY A 151 -7.94 5.82 33.78
CA GLY A 151 -6.56 6.01 33.34
C GLY A 151 -6.26 7.51 33.43
N ILE A 152 -5.26 7.89 34.22
CA ILE A 152 -4.82 9.27 34.36
C ILE A 152 -3.47 9.39 33.68
N GLU A 153 -3.36 10.38 32.80
CA GLU A 153 -2.10 10.73 32.16
C GLU A 153 -1.10 11.23 33.20
N GLY A 154 0.12 10.72 33.14
CA GLY A 154 1.22 11.13 34.01
C GLY A 154 1.52 10.17 35.16
N HIS A 155 2.47 10.60 35.99
CA HIS A 155 3.06 9.82 37.09
C HIS A 155 3.36 10.73 38.28
N PRO A 156 3.58 10.20 39.49
CA PRO A 156 4.10 10.99 40.60
C PRO A 156 5.44 11.65 40.22
N MET A 157 5.72 12.87 40.69
CA MET A 157 6.98 13.57 40.41
C MET A 157 8.27 12.76 40.67
N PRO A 158 8.40 11.96 41.75
CA PRO A 158 9.62 11.17 41.96
C PRO A 158 9.69 9.89 41.12
N PHE A 159 8.80 9.72 40.13
CA PHE A 159 8.70 8.48 39.35
C PHE A 159 9.94 8.23 38.49
N VAL A 160 10.39 9.19 37.69
CA VAL A 160 11.54 8.99 36.78
C VAL A 160 12.81 8.54 37.51
N PRO A 161 13.28 9.20 38.59
CA PRO A 161 14.46 8.72 39.31
C PRO A 161 14.24 7.35 39.96
N ALA A 162 13.04 7.09 40.51
CA ALA A 162 12.72 5.79 41.11
C ALA A 162 12.65 4.66 40.06
N ALA A 163 12.12 4.94 38.87
CA ALA A 163 12.01 3.99 37.77
C ALA A 163 13.39 3.62 37.21
N ALA A 164 14.27 4.61 37.03
CA ALA A 164 15.65 4.40 36.61
C ALA A 164 16.44 3.54 37.62
N GLU A 165 16.19 3.71 38.92
CA GLU A 165 16.81 2.89 39.96
C GLU A 165 16.22 1.47 40.03
N ALA A 166 14.90 1.34 39.91
CA ALA A 166 14.20 0.06 40.05
C ALA A 166 14.32 -0.85 38.82
N VAL A 167 14.47 -0.27 37.62
CA VAL A 167 14.53 -0.99 36.35
C VAL A 167 15.73 -0.48 35.53
N PRO A 168 16.94 -1.02 35.81
CA PRO A 168 18.17 -0.61 35.12
C PRO A 168 18.17 -0.88 33.60
N GLU A 169 17.22 -1.67 33.09
CA GLU A 169 17.06 -1.99 31.67
C GLU A 169 16.49 -0.82 30.85
N PHE A 170 15.95 0.24 31.49
CA PHE A 170 15.54 1.44 30.79
C PHE A 170 16.76 2.20 30.26
N GLU A 171 16.91 2.24 28.93
CA GLU A 171 18.02 2.94 28.27
C GLU A 171 17.93 4.47 28.40
N ALA A 172 16.71 5.01 28.46
CA ALA A 172 16.42 6.42 28.61
C ALA A 172 15.01 6.62 29.16
N ILE A 173 14.79 7.69 29.94
CA ILE A 173 13.48 8.08 30.45
C ILE A 173 13.34 9.59 30.29
N ALA A 174 12.36 10.03 29.50
CA ALA A 174 12.04 11.44 29.32
C ALA A 174 10.66 11.77 29.89
N GLU A 175 10.58 12.84 30.67
CA GLU A 175 9.30 13.46 31.05
C GLU A 175 8.83 14.34 29.90
N VAL A 176 7.51 14.39 29.69
CA VAL A 176 6.87 15.28 28.73
C VAL A 176 5.67 15.91 29.41
N TYR A 177 5.63 17.23 29.42
CA TYR A 177 4.52 18.01 29.94
C TYR A 177 4.06 19.00 28.87
N ALA A 178 2.82 18.80 28.39
CA ALA A 178 2.18 19.64 27.38
C ALA A 178 1.30 20.69 28.03
N PHE A 179 1.35 21.92 27.52
CA PHE A 179 0.55 23.04 27.98
C PHE A 179 0.39 24.07 26.87
N ASP A 180 -0.73 24.82 26.88
CA ASP A 180 -0.95 25.90 25.94
C ASP A 180 -0.47 27.23 26.52
N GLU A 181 0.48 27.89 25.85
CA GLU A 181 0.99 29.19 26.30
C GLU A 181 1.22 30.15 25.13
N TYR A 182 1.31 31.45 25.44
CA TYR A 182 1.65 32.47 24.45
C TYR A 182 3.16 32.50 24.22
N LEU A 183 3.54 32.42 22.95
CA LEU A 183 4.90 32.74 22.51
C LEU A 183 4.88 34.12 21.86
N ARG A 184 5.97 34.88 22.03
CA ARG A 184 6.08 36.24 21.49
C ARG A 184 7.49 36.57 20.99
N THR A 185 7.52 37.33 19.90
CA THR A 185 8.67 38.07 19.37
C THR A 185 8.21 39.49 19.04
N ASP A 186 9.12 40.34 18.57
CA ASP A 186 8.76 41.67 18.03
C ASP A 186 7.83 41.61 16.80
N LEU A 187 7.82 40.50 16.08
CA LEU A 187 7.08 40.35 14.83
C LEU A 187 5.71 39.68 15.03
N TRP A 188 5.62 38.73 15.95
CA TRP A 188 4.45 37.88 16.13
C TRP A 188 4.22 37.50 17.58
N GLU A 189 2.94 37.36 17.95
CA GLU A 189 2.47 36.84 19.23
C GLU A 189 1.32 35.86 18.97
N GLY A 190 1.32 34.73 19.66
CA GLY A 190 0.24 33.76 19.53
C GLY A 190 0.37 32.59 20.48
N GLN A 191 -0.78 32.01 20.79
CA GLN A 191 -0.89 30.81 21.61
C GLN A 191 -0.38 29.59 20.83
N GLN A 192 0.43 28.77 21.47
CA GLN A 192 1.01 27.53 20.95
C GLN A 192 0.91 26.44 22.01
N GLU A 193 0.80 25.20 21.56
CA GLU A 193 1.06 24.06 22.43
C GLU A 193 2.56 23.92 22.62
N VAL A 194 3.01 23.98 23.88
CA VAL A 194 4.40 23.92 24.29
C VAL A 194 4.62 22.62 25.06
N TYR A 195 5.74 21.97 24.76
CA TYR A 195 6.16 20.73 25.41
C TYR A 195 7.41 20.99 26.24
N ALA A 196 7.29 20.95 27.56
CA ALA A 196 8.45 20.84 28.44
C ALA A 196 8.89 19.38 28.47
N VAL A 197 10.14 19.14 28.09
CA VAL A 197 10.68 17.79 27.93
C VAL A 197 11.95 17.57 28.75
N GLY A 198 12.19 16.31 29.15
CA GLY A 198 13.43 15.89 29.79
C GLY A 198 14.63 15.92 28.83
N ALA A 199 15.85 15.90 29.40
CA ALA A 199 17.09 15.98 28.63
C ALA A 199 17.27 14.82 27.63
N ASP A 200 16.73 13.64 27.94
CA ASP A 200 16.82 12.45 27.09
C ASP A 200 15.75 12.41 25.98
N PHE A 201 14.85 13.40 25.89
CA PHE A 201 13.76 13.37 24.91
C PHE A 201 14.27 13.20 23.48
N PHE A 202 15.24 14.03 23.06
CA PHE A 202 15.78 13.94 21.71
C PHE A 202 16.71 12.73 21.50
N SER A 203 17.12 11.99 22.52
CA SER A 203 17.83 10.71 22.34
C SER A 203 16.87 9.55 22.11
N MET A 204 15.63 9.68 22.57
CA MET A 204 14.55 8.70 22.42
C MET A 204 13.79 8.88 21.10
N PHE A 205 13.56 10.13 20.69
CA PHE A 205 12.71 10.46 19.55
C PHE A 205 13.52 11.03 18.38
N ASP A 206 13.31 10.48 17.18
CA ASP A 206 13.92 10.96 15.95
C ASP A 206 13.27 12.26 15.46
N PHE A 207 14.03 13.36 15.49
CA PHE A 207 13.67 14.63 14.87
C PHE A 207 14.79 15.08 13.92
N ALA A 208 14.43 15.61 12.76
CA ALA A 208 15.41 16.15 11.82
C ALA A 208 15.82 17.57 12.23
N PHE A 209 17.01 17.70 12.82
CA PHE A 209 17.59 18.99 13.17
C PHE A 209 18.13 19.70 11.92
N LEU A 210 17.55 20.85 11.60
CA LEU A 210 17.94 21.68 10.45
C LEU A 210 19.04 22.68 10.82
N ALA A 211 19.00 23.19 12.06
CA ALA A 211 20.01 24.10 12.60
C ALA A 211 20.13 23.95 14.12
N GLY A 212 21.32 24.21 14.66
CA GLY A 212 21.60 24.15 16.10
C GLY A 212 21.85 22.74 16.63
N PRO A 213 22.35 22.62 17.87
CA PRO A 213 22.62 21.33 18.51
C PRO A 213 21.35 20.67 19.09
N GLN A 214 21.34 19.34 19.10
CA GLN A 214 20.23 18.51 19.58
C GLN A 214 20.02 18.52 21.10
N ALA A 215 21.09 18.72 21.87
CA ALA A 215 21.03 18.64 23.33
C ALA A 215 20.72 19.99 23.98
N PHE A 216 19.75 19.99 24.89
CA PHE A 216 19.56 21.05 25.86
C PHE A 216 20.74 21.12 26.82
N THR A 217 21.21 22.33 27.11
CA THR A 217 22.25 22.61 28.11
C THR A 217 21.74 23.45 29.28
N GLY A 218 20.51 23.97 29.18
CA GLY A 218 19.87 24.84 30.16
C GLY A 218 18.34 24.63 30.16
N LYS A 219 17.67 25.29 31.10
CA LYS A 219 16.19 25.25 31.23
C LYS A 219 15.50 26.37 30.46
N ASP A 220 16.27 27.37 30.07
CA ASP A 220 15.94 28.59 29.33
C ASP A 220 16.15 28.41 27.81
N GLN A 221 16.02 27.18 27.32
CA GLN A 221 16.22 26.83 25.92
C GLN A 221 14.95 26.24 25.30
N ILE A 222 14.68 26.62 24.06
CA ILE A 222 13.54 26.14 23.28
C ILE A 222 13.98 25.60 21.93
N VAL A 223 13.35 24.53 21.47
CA VAL A 223 13.49 24.01 20.10
C VAL A 223 12.19 24.28 19.37
N ILE A 224 12.27 24.84 18.18
CA ILE A 224 11.10 25.22 17.38
C ILE A 224 11.15 24.57 16.00
N THR A 225 10.00 24.49 15.33
CA THR A 225 9.95 24.00 13.94
C THR A 225 10.38 25.08 12.95
N ASP A 226 10.78 24.67 11.75
CA ASP A 226 11.04 25.55 10.60
C ASP A 226 9.87 26.50 10.29
N LYS A 227 8.63 26.00 10.38
CA LYS A 227 7.41 26.80 10.21
C LYS A 227 7.27 27.86 11.30
N MET A 228 7.56 27.51 12.56
CA MET A 228 7.54 28.46 13.67
C MET A 228 8.65 29.51 13.51
N ALA A 229 9.86 29.12 13.10
CA ALA A 229 10.93 30.08 12.83
C ALA A 229 10.51 31.13 11.78
N LEU A 230 9.90 30.69 10.67
CA LEU A 230 9.36 31.59 9.65
C LEU A 230 8.22 32.46 10.16
N GLN A 231 7.31 31.91 10.97
CA GLN A 231 6.16 32.65 11.50
C GLN A 231 6.56 33.72 12.51
N TYR A 232 7.45 33.38 13.45
CA TYR A 232 7.82 34.26 14.55
C TYR A 232 8.97 35.21 14.19
N PHE A 233 9.90 34.81 13.33
CA PHE A 233 11.08 35.64 13.00
C PHE A 233 11.16 36.06 11.53
N GLY A 234 10.30 35.54 10.65
CA GLY A 234 10.33 35.82 9.21
C GLY A 234 11.50 35.17 8.46
N ARG A 235 12.32 34.35 9.12
CA ARG A 235 13.51 33.68 8.56
C ARG A 235 13.77 32.35 9.26
N ALA A 236 14.58 31.48 8.64
CA ALA A 236 14.88 30.15 9.18
C ALA A 236 16.12 30.10 10.10
N ASP A 237 17.10 30.98 9.88
CA ASP A 237 18.32 31.04 10.70
C ASP A 237 18.02 31.89 11.94
N VAL A 238 17.64 31.27 13.05
CA VAL A 238 17.19 31.95 14.28
C VAL A 238 17.81 31.35 15.56
N VAL A 239 18.81 30.48 15.40
CA VAL A 239 19.48 29.84 16.54
C VAL A 239 20.25 30.89 17.35
N GLY A 240 20.05 30.88 18.66
CA GLY A 240 20.62 31.84 19.62
C GLY A 240 19.80 33.12 19.78
N GLU A 241 18.70 33.30 19.05
CA GLU A 241 17.76 34.40 19.25
C GLU A 241 16.82 34.13 20.44
N GLU A 242 16.18 35.17 20.96
CA GLU A 242 15.21 35.06 22.05
C GLU A 242 13.78 34.90 21.53
N LEU A 243 13.04 33.98 22.14
CA LEU A 243 11.60 33.78 21.98
C LEU A 243 10.96 33.86 23.36
N ASP A 244 10.08 34.84 23.58
CA ASP A 244 9.43 35.02 24.87
C ASP A 244 8.35 33.94 25.07
N LEU A 245 8.42 33.20 26.17
CA LEU A 245 7.38 32.29 26.64
C LEU A 245 6.58 32.95 27.77
N PHE A 246 5.26 33.02 27.63
CA PHE A 246 4.39 33.43 28.71
C PHE A 246 4.25 32.29 29.73
N PHE A 247 4.51 32.59 31.00
CA PHE A 247 4.36 31.65 32.11
C PHE A 247 4.20 32.46 33.41
N ASP A 248 3.38 32.00 34.35
CA ASP A 248 3.20 32.63 35.69
C ASP A 248 3.02 34.17 35.63
N ASP A 249 2.09 34.63 34.78
CA ASP A 249 1.76 36.04 34.54
C ASP A 249 2.91 36.93 34.02
N ALA A 250 3.98 36.34 33.50
CA ALA A 250 5.14 37.06 32.95
C ALA A 250 5.69 36.40 31.67
N TYR A 251 6.42 37.19 30.88
CA TYR A 251 7.19 36.68 29.75
C TYR A 251 8.62 36.37 30.20
N TYR A 252 9.06 35.14 29.91
CA TYR A 252 10.42 34.68 30.13
C TYR A 252 11.12 34.47 28.80
N PRO A 253 12.31 35.07 28.60
CA PRO A 253 13.06 34.88 27.36
C PRO A 253 13.60 33.46 27.30
N MET A 254 13.35 32.77 26.20
CA MET A 254 13.88 31.46 25.88
C MET A 254 14.86 31.57 24.71
N GLU A 255 16.08 31.05 24.85
CA GLU A 255 17.03 30.96 23.75
C GLU A 255 16.57 29.89 22.75
N VAL A 256 16.40 30.25 21.48
CA VAL A 256 16.15 29.28 20.42
C VAL A 256 17.40 28.44 20.21
N ARG A 257 17.40 27.24 20.79
CA ARG A 257 18.55 26.34 20.79
C ARG A 257 18.75 25.66 19.45
N ALA A 258 17.65 25.27 18.82
CA ALA A 258 17.67 24.56 17.55
C ALA A 258 16.37 24.75 16.77
N VAL A 259 16.46 24.52 15.46
CA VAL A 259 15.33 24.46 14.55
C VAL A 259 15.24 23.05 13.98
N VAL A 260 14.07 22.43 14.10
CA VAL A 260 13.77 21.09 13.56
C VAL A 260 12.81 21.18 12.39
N GLU A 261 12.82 20.17 11.52
CA GLU A 261 11.77 19.99 10.52
C GLU A 261 10.44 19.73 11.23
N ALA A 262 9.37 20.39 10.77
CA ALA A 262 8.04 20.11 11.28
C ALA A 262 7.70 18.61 11.14
N PRO A 263 7.30 17.92 12.24
CA PRO A 263 6.91 16.52 12.18
C PRO A 263 5.78 16.28 11.15
N PRO A 264 5.69 15.07 10.58
CA PRO A 264 4.55 14.70 9.74
C PRO A 264 3.23 14.90 10.52
N ALA A 265 2.24 15.50 9.85
CA ALA A 265 0.92 15.79 10.41
C ALA A 265 0.00 14.57 10.40
#